data_AF-A0A7F8Q843-F1
#
_entry.id   AF-A0A7F8Q843-F1
#
_cell.length_a   1.000
_cell.length_b   1.000
_cell.length_c   1.000
_cell.angle_alpha   90.00
_cell.angle_beta   90.00
_cell.angle_gamma   90.00
#
_symmetry.space_group_name_H-M   'P 1'
#
loop_
_entity.id
_entity.type
_entity.pdbx_description
1 polymer ?
#
loop_
_entity_poly.entity_id
_entity_poly.type
_entity_poly.pdbx_seq_one_letter_code
_entity_poly.pdbx_strand_id
1 'polypeptide(L)'
;MAEGCPNIGRLGLPHGPSGEKVAVVAVDDCDTAVAVRFSSLVGNYSCAAQGTQSGSKKSLDLTGPLLLGGVPNLPEAFPVRNRQFVGCMRNLSVDGRNVDMASFIANNGTRAGCAAQRNFCDGTWCQNGGTCVSRWNTYICECPLRFGGKNCEQVMPHPQRFSGESLVSWSDLDITISVPWYLGLMFRTRKEDSVLMEATAGASSRLHLQILNNYVQFEVSHGPSDVASMSLSRSRVTDGEWHHLLIELKSAKEGKDIKYLAVMTLDYGLDQDTVQIGNQLPGLKMRSIVVGGVSEDKVTVRRGFRGCMQVRLSRGGHPQCRWSTCWFSVNE
;
A
#
# COMPACT_ATOMS: atom_id res chain seq x y z
N MET A 1 -19.45 -0.60 -18.57
CA MET A 1 -20.64 -1.46 -18.73
C MET A 1 -20.12 -2.84 -19.10
N ALA A 2 -20.45 -3.89 -18.35
CA ALA A 2 -20.04 -5.24 -18.75
C ALA A 2 -21.16 -5.84 -19.59
N GLU A 3 -21.11 -5.61 -20.90
CA GLU A 3 -22.04 -6.22 -21.85
C GLU A 3 -21.45 -7.54 -22.34
N GLY A 4 -22.10 -8.66 -22.02
CA GLY A 4 -21.82 -9.94 -22.66
C GLY A 4 -22.50 -9.97 -24.03
N CYS A 5 -21.87 -9.40 -25.05
CA CYS A 5 -22.39 -9.47 -26.42
C CYS A 5 -21.98 -10.79 -27.10
N PRO A 6 -22.92 -11.52 -27.73
CA PRO A 6 -22.58 -12.65 -28.59
C PRO A 6 -21.82 -12.15 -29.83
N ASN A 7 -20.86 -12.94 -30.31
CA ASN A 7 -20.08 -12.59 -31.50
C ASN A 7 -20.96 -12.75 -32.75
N ILE A 8 -21.37 -11.63 -33.37
CA ILE A 8 -22.23 -11.63 -34.56
C ILE A 8 -21.33 -11.71 -35.81
N GLY A 9 -21.49 -12.77 -36.59
CA GLY A 9 -20.72 -12.96 -37.81
C GLY A 9 -21.09 -11.97 -38.92
N ARG A 10 -20.27 -11.92 -39.97
CA ARG A 10 -20.38 -11.02 -41.15
C ARG A 10 -21.72 -11.14 -41.92
N LEU A 11 -22.57 -12.10 -41.58
CA LEU A 11 -23.88 -12.41 -42.16
C LEU A 11 -25.06 -12.08 -41.22
N GLY A 12 -24.82 -11.48 -40.04
CA GLY A 12 -25.89 -11.08 -39.12
C GLY A 12 -26.58 -12.23 -38.37
N LEU A 13 -26.04 -13.46 -38.45
CA LEU A 13 -26.56 -14.63 -37.75
C LEU A 13 -25.77 -14.87 -36.45
N PRO A 14 -26.44 -15.15 -35.31
CA PRO A 14 -25.77 -15.54 -34.07
C PRO A 14 -25.13 -16.92 -34.22
N HIS A 15 -23.80 -17.00 -34.12
CA HIS A 15 -23.09 -18.28 -34.11
C HIS A 15 -23.18 -18.94 -32.72
N GLY A 16 -23.82 -20.12 -32.65
CA GLY A 16 -23.68 -21.08 -31.54
C GLY A 16 -22.29 -21.74 -31.53
N PRO A 17 -21.85 -22.31 -30.39
CA PRO A 17 -20.51 -22.06 -29.87
C PRO A 17 -19.39 -22.78 -30.63
N SER A 18 -18.37 -22.02 -31.00
CA SER A 18 -17.02 -22.51 -31.26
C SER A 18 -16.52 -23.34 -30.07
N GLY A 19 -15.61 -24.30 -30.32
CA GLY A 19 -14.98 -25.11 -29.26
C GLY A 19 -14.25 -24.30 -28.18
N GLU A 20 -14.08 -23.00 -28.41
CA GLU A 20 -13.64 -22.01 -27.45
C GLU A 20 -14.79 -21.06 -27.12
N LYS A 21 -15.14 -20.97 -25.84
CA LYS A 21 -16.09 -19.98 -25.33
C LYS A 21 -15.32 -18.77 -24.85
N VAL A 22 -15.77 -17.60 -25.24
CA VAL A 22 -15.07 -16.34 -25.02
C VAL A 22 -15.91 -15.44 -24.12
N ALA A 23 -15.37 -15.05 -22.98
CA ALA A 23 -15.91 -13.98 -22.14
C ALA A 23 -15.04 -12.74 -22.34
N VAL A 24 -15.66 -11.60 -22.65
CA VAL A 24 -14.97 -10.32 -22.79
C VAL A 24 -15.49 -9.39 -21.70
N VAL A 25 -14.57 -8.81 -20.93
CA VAL A 25 -14.88 -7.76 -19.94
C VAL A 25 -14.33 -6.46 -20.50
N ALA A 26 -15.15 -5.42 -20.52
CA ALA A 26 -14.78 -4.09 -21.01
C ALA A 26 -15.16 -3.02 -19.98
N VAL A 27 -14.36 -1.97 -19.91
CA VAL A 27 -14.59 -0.78 -19.06
C VAL A 27 -14.97 0.39 -19.96
N ASP A 28 -16.01 1.14 -19.58
CA ASP A 28 -16.51 2.30 -20.32
C ASP A 28 -16.84 2.01 -21.80
N ASP A 29 -16.70 3.00 -22.70
CA ASP A 29 -16.96 2.91 -24.14
C ASP A 29 -15.77 2.29 -24.91
N CYS A 30 -15.17 1.26 -24.34
CA CYS A 30 -13.99 0.61 -24.89
C CYS A 30 -14.30 -0.10 -26.21
N ASP A 31 -13.52 0.18 -27.25
CA ASP A 31 -13.52 -0.64 -28.46
C ASP A 31 -12.85 -1.98 -28.15
N THR A 32 -13.68 -2.96 -27.82
CA THR A 32 -13.24 -4.31 -27.44
C THR A 32 -12.46 -5.00 -28.55
N ALA A 33 -12.76 -4.73 -29.83
CA ALA A 33 -12.05 -5.33 -30.95
C ALA A 33 -10.60 -4.82 -31.03
N VAL A 34 -10.40 -3.52 -30.76
CA VAL A 34 -9.07 -2.91 -30.71
C VAL A 34 -8.34 -3.32 -29.44
N ALA A 35 -8.97 -3.18 -28.28
CA ALA A 35 -8.34 -3.41 -26.97
C ALA A 35 -7.93 -4.86 -26.75
N VAL A 36 -8.70 -5.84 -27.22
CA VAL A 36 -8.36 -7.27 -27.04
C VAL A 36 -7.30 -7.74 -28.04
N ARG A 37 -7.33 -7.27 -29.30
CA ARG A 37 -6.46 -7.80 -30.37
C ARG A 37 -5.16 -7.03 -30.55
N PHE A 38 -5.17 -5.73 -30.29
CA PHE A 38 -4.07 -4.84 -30.64
C PHE A 38 -3.50 -4.07 -29.43
N SER A 39 -3.89 -4.43 -28.20
CA SER A 39 -3.38 -3.82 -26.96
C SER A 39 -1.85 -3.74 -26.93
N SER A 40 -1.14 -4.79 -27.37
CA SER A 40 0.33 -4.82 -27.41
C SER A 40 0.96 -3.91 -28.47
N LEU A 41 0.20 -3.48 -29.47
CA LEU A 41 0.66 -2.68 -30.62
C LEU A 41 0.28 -1.20 -30.50
N VAL A 42 -0.75 -0.86 -29.72
CA VAL A 42 -1.33 0.49 -29.62
C VAL A 42 -0.93 1.19 -28.29
N GLY A 43 0.01 0.63 -27.53
CA GLY A 43 0.46 1.20 -26.25
C GLY A 43 -0.44 0.77 -25.07
N ASN A 44 -0.69 1.65 -24.10
CA ASN A 44 -1.42 1.31 -22.85
C ASN A 44 -2.95 1.29 -23.02
N TYR A 45 -3.45 0.73 -24.13
CA TYR A 45 -4.88 0.65 -24.44
C TYR A 45 -5.48 -0.67 -23.94
N SER A 46 -5.53 -0.82 -22.61
CA SER A 46 -5.94 -2.04 -21.91
C SER A 46 -7.31 -1.90 -21.22
N CYS A 47 -8.33 -1.43 -21.96
CA CYS A 47 -9.68 -1.22 -21.42
C CYS A 47 -10.61 -2.45 -21.52
N ALA A 48 -10.18 -3.51 -22.21
CA ALA A 48 -10.91 -4.78 -22.27
C ALA A 48 -9.97 -5.98 -22.10
N ALA A 49 -10.51 -7.07 -21.55
CA ALA A 49 -9.82 -8.34 -21.36
C ALA A 49 -10.71 -9.49 -21.86
N GLN A 50 -10.07 -10.49 -22.49
CA GLN A 50 -10.75 -11.68 -23.01
C GLN A 50 -10.26 -12.92 -22.26
N GLY A 51 -11.20 -13.71 -21.74
CA GLY A 51 -10.96 -15.04 -21.19
C GLY A 51 -11.59 -16.10 -22.08
N THR A 52 -10.84 -17.16 -22.40
CA THR A 52 -11.33 -18.28 -23.19
C THR A 52 -11.41 -19.54 -22.35
N GLN A 53 -12.57 -20.20 -22.35
CA GLN A 53 -12.76 -21.49 -21.71
C GLN A 53 -12.90 -22.59 -22.77
N SER A 54 -11.98 -23.55 -22.75
CA SER A 54 -11.99 -24.76 -23.55
C SER A 54 -12.60 -25.91 -22.72
N GLY A 55 -13.91 -26.14 -22.89
CA GLY A 55 -14.62 -27.21 -22.18
C GLY A 55 -15.97 -27.54 -22.82
N SER A 56 -16.44 -28.78 -22.67
CA SER A 56 -17.71 -29.28 -23.24
C SER A 56 -18.97 -28.73 -22.56
N LYS A 57 -18.83 -27.98 -21.46
CA LYS A 57 -19.97 -27.42 -20.73
C LYS A 57 -20.63 -26.31 -21.53
N LYS A 58 -21.90 -26.51 -21.89
CA LYS A 58 -22.74 -25.56 -22.66
C LYS A 58 -23.14 -24.30 -21.88
N SER A 59 -22.99 -24.28 -20.57
CA SER A 59 -23.20 -23.13 -19.70
C SER A 59 -22.08 -23.00 -18.68
N LEU A 60 -21.84 -21.78 -18.19
CA LEU A 60 -21.04 -21.54 -17.01
C LEU A 60 -21.97 -21.72 -15.81
N ASP A 61 -21.84 -22.86 -15.12
CA ASP A 61 -22.59 -23.13 -13.91
C ASP A 61 -21.90 -22.43 -12.74
N LEU A 62 -22.32 -21.19 -12.47
CA LEU A 62 -21.85 -20.41 -11.35
C LEU A 62 -22.55 -20.92 -10.08
N THR A 63 -21.93 -21.89 -9.41
CA THR A 63 -22.44 -22.47 -8.15
C THR A 63 -22.14 -21.61 -6.92
N GLY A 64 -21.36 -20.54 -7.08
CA GLY A 64 -20.99 -19.60 -6.02
C GLY A 64 -21.71 -18.25 -6.11
N PRO A 65 -21.70 -17.45 -5.02
CA PRO A 65 -22.28 -16.11 -5.03
C PRO A 65 -21.55 -15.19 -6.03
N LEU A 66 -22.30 -14.31 -6.71
CA LEU A 66 -21.73 -13.24 -7.51
C LEU A 66 -21.07 -12.22 -6.56
N LEU A 67 -19.75 -12.14 -6.60
CA LEU A 67 -18.97 -11.18 -5.82
C LEU A 67 -18.72 -9.92 -6.65
N LEU A 68 -19.07 -8.77 -6.10
CA LEU A 68 -18.89 -7.46 -6.74
C LEU A 68 -18.06 -6.56 -5.84
N GLY A 69 -17.10 -5.85 -6.42
CA GLY A 69 -16.27 -4.89 -5.68
C GLY A 69 -15.05 -5.50 -4.95
N GLY A 70 -14.98 -6.81 -4.76
CA GLY A 70 -13.80 -7.48 -4.21
C GLY A 70 -13.97 -8.98 -4.10
N VAL A 71 -12.85 -9.68 -3.92
CA VAL A 71 -12.81 -11.12 -3.67
C VAL A 71 -12.24 -11.39 -2.27
N PRO A 72 -12.77 -12.38 -1.52
CA PRO A 72 -12.19 -12.80 -0.25
C PRO A 72 -10.76 -13.35 -0.45
N ASN A 73 -10.05 -13.65 0.63
CA ASN A 73 -8.69 -14.20 0.56
C ASN A 73 -8.68 -15.50 -0.25
N LEU A 74 -8.21 -15.41 -1.50
CA LEU A 74 -8.00 -16.54 -2.38
C LEU A 74 -6.61 -17.15 -2.12
N PRO A 75 -6.41 -18.45 -2.39
CA PRO A 75 -5.09 -19.07 -2.36
C PRO A 75 -4.09 -18.28 -3.22
N GLU A 76 -2.80 -18.24 -2.83
CA GLU A 76 -1.75 -17.49 -3.53
C GLU A 76 -1.63 -17.79 -5.03
N ALA A 77 -2.06 -18.97 -5.47
CA ALA A 77 -2.05 -19.37 -6.88
C ALA A 77 -3.10 -18.67 -7.76
N PHE A 78 -3.99 -17.83 -7.21
CA PHE A 78 -5.01 -17.14 -8.00
C PHE A 78 -4.44 -15.87 -8.67
N PRO A 79 -4.52 -15.72 -10.01
CA PRO A 79 -3.85 -14.65 -10.77
C PRO A 79 -4.56 -13.29 -10.68
N VAL A 80 -4.95 -12.85 -9.49
CA VAL A 80 -5.65 -11.57 -9.27
C VAL A 80 -4.70 -10.57 -8.61
N ARG A 81 -4.25 -9.56 -9.37
CA ARG A 81 -3.35 -8.50 -8.89
C ARG A 81 -4.05 -7.46 -8.01
N ASN A 82 -5.29 -7.11 -8.36
CA ASN A 82 -6.12 -6.15 -7.63
C ASN A 82 -7.31 -6.88 -7.02
N ARG A 83 -7.30 -7.05 -5.70
CA ARG A 83 -8.30 -7.87 -4.98
C ARG A 83 -9.57 -7.11 -4.61
N GLN A 84 -9.56 -5.79 -4.75
CA GLN A 84 -10.64 -4.91 -4.37
C GLN A 84 -10.78 -3.75 -5.35
N PHE A 85 -12.01 -3.28 -5.52
CA PHE A 85 -12.38 -2.10 -6.27
C PHE A 85 -12.92 -1.07 -5.29
N VAL A 86 -12.40 0.14 -5.37
CA VAL A 86 -12.89 1.29 -4.61
C VAL A 86 -13.43 2.28 -5.63
N GLY A 87 -14.74 2.49 -5.60
CA GLY A 87 -15.42 3.35 -6.56
C GLY A 87 -16.93 3.21 -6.47
N CYS A 88 -17.61 3.75 -7.47
CA CYS A 88 -19.05 3.58 -7.61
C CYS A 88 -19.39 2.72 -8.82
N MET A 89 -20.40 1.87 -8.64
CA MET A 89 -21.04 1.13 -9.71
C MET A 89 -22.51 1.54 -9.77
N ARG A 90 -23.08 1.57 -10.97
CA ARG A 90 -24.51 1.81 -11.19
C ARG A 90 -25.04 0.93 -12.31
N ASN A 91 -26.35 0.70 -12.32
CA ASN A 91 -27.06 -0.04 -13.36
C ASN A 91 -26.53 -1.48 -13.55
N LEU A 92 -26.35 -2.22 -12.45
CA LEU A 92 -26.03 -3.64 -12.55
C LEU A 92 -27.21 -4.40 -13.16
N SER A 93 -26.98 -5.11 -14.25
CA SER A 93 -27.96 -5.99 -14.88
C SER A 93 -27.37 -7.38 -15.10
N VAL A 94 -28.12 -8.42 -14.75
CA VAL A 94 -27.77 -9.82 -15.00
C VAL A 94 -28.89 -10.43 -15.85
N ASP A 95 -28.55 -10.95 -17.03
CA ASP A 95 -29.51 -11.50 -18.01
C ASP A 95 -30.66 -10.54 -18.36
N GLY A 96 -30.32 -9.25 -18.51
CA GLY A 96 -31.29 -8.18 -18.81
C GLY A 96 -32.20 -7.78 -17.64
N ARG A 97 -32.02 -8.37 -16.46
CA ARG A 97 -32.74 -7.98 -15.23
C ARG A 97 -31.87 -7.03 -14.41
N ASN A 98 -32.44 -5.88 -14.06
CA ASN A 98 -31.77 -4.95 -13.15
C ASN A 98 -31.69 -5.56 -11.75
N VAL A 99 -30.49 -5.57 -11.20
CA VAL A 99 -30.21 -6.03 -9.84
C VAL A 99 -30.05 -4.81 -8.95
N ASP A 100 -30.84 -4.74 -7.88
CA ASP A 100 -30.66 -3.72 -6.87
C ASP A 100 -29.37 -3.99 -6.08
N MET A 101 -28.35 -3.16 -6.28
CA MET A 101 -27.07 -3.31 -5.59
C MET A 101 -27.17 -2.98 -4.09
N ALA A 102 -28.25 -2.35 -3.62
CA ALA A 102 -28.51 -2.17 -2.20
C ALA A 102 -29.10 -3.42 -1.55
N SER A 103 -29.67 -4.36 -2.32
CA SER A 103 -30.20 -5.64 -1.82
C SER A 103 -29.14 -6.75 -1.79
N PHE A 104 -28.04 -6.52 -1.05
CA PHE A 104 -26.93 -7.46 -0.94
C PHE A 104 -27.18 -8.55 0.14
N ILE A 105 -26.56 -9.72 -0.03
CA ILE A 105 -26.54 -10.80 1.00
C ILE A 105 -25.43 -10.55 2.02
N ALA A 106 -24.32 -9.94 1.60
CA ALA A 106 -23.21 -9.54 2.47
C ALA A 106 -22.62 -8.21 1.97
N ASN A 107 -22.32 -7.30 2.90
CA ASN A 107 -21.69 -6.02 2.62
C ASN A 107 -20.56 -5.76 3.62
N ASN A 108 -19.42 -5.33 3.10
CA ASN A 108 -18.32 -4.81 3.88
C ASN A 108 -17.85 -3.48 3.26
N GLY A 109 -18.41 -2.36 3.72
CA GLY A 109 -17.94 -1.02 3.37
C GLY A 109 -18.65 -0.33 2.19
N THR A 110 -19.73 -0.88 1.62
CA THR A 110 -20.56 -0.19 0.62
C THR A 110 -21.60 0.70 1.28
N ARG A 111 -21.97 1.80 0.60
CA ARG A 111 -23.05 2.72 0.99
C ARG A 111 -23.94 2.98 -0.22
N ALA A 112 -25.24 3.17 0.02
CA ALA A 112 -26.18 3.53 -1.04
C ALA A 112 -25.91 4.95 -1.54
N GLY A 113 -25.98 5.13 -2.86
CA GLY A 113 -25.70 6.41 -3.50
C GLY A 113 -24.21 6.63 -3.79
N CYS A 114 -23.95 7.49 -4.77
CA CYS A 114 -22.61 7.93 -5.14
C CYS A 114 -22.62 9.44 -5.30
N ALA A 115 -22.11 10.16 -4.31
CA ALA A 115 -21.89 11.59 -4.48
C ALA A 115 -20.86 11.80 -5.59
N ALA A 116 -21.03 12.84 -6.41
CA ALA A 116 -20.02 13.24 -7.36
C ALA A 116 -18.69 13.42 -6.61
N GLN A 117 -17.65 12.72 -7.05
CA GLN A 117 -16.32 12.83 -6.47
C GLN A 117 -15.89 14.28 -6.55
N ARG A 118 -15.62 14.89 -5.39
CA ARG A 118 -14.89 16.15 -5.35
C ARG A 118 -13.51 15.87 -5.93
N ASN A 119 -13.07 16.68 -6.88
CA ASN A 119 -11.67 16.64 -7.28
C ASN A 119 -10.83 17.13 -6.09
N PHE A 120 -10.10 16.24 -5.45
CA PHE A 120 -9.27 16.58 -4.29
C PHE A 120 -8.05 17.43 -4.66
N CYS A 121 -7.78 17.59 -5.96
CA CYS A 121 -6.81 18.55 -6.46
C CYS A 121 -7.33 19.99 -6.52
N ASP A 122 -8.65 20.22 -6.46
CA ASP A 122 -9.21 21.56 -6.47
C ASP A 122 -8.85 22.30 -5.17
N GLY A 123 -7.99 23.31 -5.29
CA GLY A 123 -7.44 24.08 -4.16
C GLY A 123 -6.23 23.43 -3.48
N THR A 124 -5.74 22.30 -3.99
CA THR A 124 -4.52 21.64 -3.50
C THR A 124 -3.33 22.01 -4.38
N TRP A 125 -2.21 22.35 -3.74
CA TRP A 125 -1.00 22.78 -4.44
C TRP A 125 0.17 21.86 -4.09
N CYS A 126 0.55 21.01 -5.05
CA CYS A 126 1.81 20.27 -4.98
C CYS A 126 2.97 21.24 -5.26
N GLN A 127 3.93 21.31 -4.33
CA GLN A 127 5.09 22.18 -4.42
C GLN A 127 6.17 21.59 -5.33
N ASN A 128 7.21 22.38 -5.60
CA ASN A 128 8.43 21.94 -6.31
C ASN A 128 8.17 21.26 -7.67
N GLY A 129 7.09 21.65 -8.35
CA GLY A 129 6.72 21.08 -9.66
C GLY A 129 6.05 19.71 -9.60
N GLY A 130 5.52 19.31 -8.45
CA GLY A 130 4.74 18.07 -8.33
C GLY A 130 3.38 18.13 -9.03
N THR A 131 2.92 16.97 -9.49
CA THR A 131 1.62 16.82 -10.16
C THR A 131 0.58 16.32 -9.18
N CYS A 132 -0.55 17.02 -9.05
CA CYS A 132 -1.65 16.55 -8.21
C CYS A 132 -2.46 15.48 -8.94
N VAL A 133 -2.69 14.35 -8.26
CA VAL A 133 -3.55 13.27 -8.73
C VAL A 133 -4.66 13.05 -7.72
N SER A 134 -5.91 13.27 -8.15
CA SER A 134 -7.08 12.99 -7.30
C SER A 134 -7.27 11.48 -7.18
N ARG A 135 -7.47 11.01 -5.95
CA ARG A 135 -7.84 9.63 -5.60
C ARG A 135 -9.25 9.63 -5.02
N TRP A 136 -9.75 8.44 -4.67
CA TRP A 136 -11.12 8.26 -4.19
C TRP A 136 -11.46 9.04 -2.91
N ASN A 137 -10.52 9.17 -1.96
CA ASN A 137 -10.79 9.84 -0.68
C ASN A 137 -9.78 10.94 -0.34
N THR A 138 -8.84 11.22 -1.24
CA THR A 138 -7.72 12.15 -1.01
C THR A 138 -7.11 12.55 -2.35
N TYR A 139 -6.12 13.43 -2.34
CA TYR A 139 -5.15 13.58 -3.42
C TYR A 139 -3.83 12.90 -3.03
N ILE A 140 -3.00 12.64 -4.04
CA ILE A 140 -1.58 12.33 -3.92
C ILE A 140 -0.82 13.29 -4.81
N CYS A 141 0.31 13.81 -4.35
CA CYS A 141 1.24 14.55 -5.18
C CYS A 141 2.33 13.62 -5.72
N GLU A 142 2.43 13.52 -7.05
CA GLU A 142 3.55 12.87 -7.72
C GLU A 142 4.76 13.80 -7.68
N CYS A 143 5.69 13.51 -6.78
CA CYS A 143 6.83 14.38 -6.52
C CYS A 143 7.97 14.14 -7.51
N PRO A 144 8.61 15.20 -8.02
CA PRO A 144 9.82 15.07 -8.80
C PRO A 144 10.96 14.45 -7.99
N LEU A 145 12.00 14.00 -8.69
CA LEU A 145 13.21 13.50 -8.05
C LEU A 145 13.75 14.53 -7.06
N ARG A 146 14.20 14.05 -5.90
CA ARG A 146 14.69 14.82 -4.75
C ARG A 146 13.62 15.57 -3.95
N PHE A 147 12.34 15.31 -4.18
CA PHE A 147 11.26 15.82 -3.34
C PHE A 147 10.34 14.71 -2.87
N GLY A 148 9.71 14.93 -1.72
CA GLY A 148 8.66 14.09 -1.16
C GLY A 148 7.85 14.87 -0.13
N GLY A 149 7.05 14.19 0.67
CA GLY A 149 6.03 14.86 1.48
C GLY A 149 4.68 14.87 0.78
N LYS A 150 3.62 15.18 1.53
CA LYS A 150 2.24 15.11 1.04
C LYS A 150 2.01 16.02 -0.16
N ASN A 151 2.69 17.16 -0.14
CA ASN A 151 2.65 18.21 -1.15
C ASN A 151 4.01 18.44 -1.79
N CYS A 152 4.91 17.45 -1.80
CA CYS A 152 6.28 17.58 -2.32
C CYS A 152 7.11 18.69 -1.66
N GLU A 153 6.77 19.09 -0.44
CA GLU A 153 7.41 20.18 0.29
C GLU A 153 8.77 19.80 0.90
N GLN A 154 9.07 18.50 0.99
CA GLN A 154 10.25 17.98 1.67
C GLN A 154 11.35 17.71 0.65
N VAL A 155 12.50 18.35 0.84
CA VAL A 155 13.71 18.04 0.05
C VAL A 155 14.24 16.68 0.49
N MET A 156 14.46 15.80 -0.47
CA MET A 156 14.91 14.41 -0.35
C MET A 156 16.17 14.18 -1.20
N PRO A 157 17.30 14.86 -0.90
CA PRO A 157 18.41 14.95 -1.83
C PRO A 157 19.21 13.64 -1.99
N HIS A 158 19.09 12.70 -1.04
CA HIS A 158 19.96 11.51 -0.98
C HIS A 158 19.18 10.21 -0.65
N PRO A 159 18.24 9.77 -1.52
CA PRO A 159 17.63 8.45 -1.35
C PRO A 159 18.68 7.35 -1.56
N GLN A 160 18.76 6.41 -0.63
CA GLN A 160 19.71 5.30 -0.70
C GLN A 160 19.08 4.12 -1.45
N ARG A 161 19.85 3.51 -2.35
CA ARG A 161 19.44 2.31 -3.10
C ARG A 161 19.97 1.07 -2.39
N PHE A 162 19.08 0.12 -2.13
CA PHE A 162 19.41 -1.17 -1.53
C PHE A 162 19.24 -2.28 -2.57
N SER A 163 20.23 -3.17 -2.68
CA SER A 163 20.23 -4.28 -3.66
C SER A 163 19.51 -5.54 -3.17
N GLY A 164 19.13 -5.60 -1.90
CA GLY A 164 18.71 -6.83 -1.21
C GLY A 164 19.82 -7.47 -0.39
N GLU A 165 21.08 -7.07 -0.62
CA GLU A 165 22.26 -7.50 0.14
C GLU A 165 22.95 -6.30 0.82
N SER A 166 22.44 -5.09 0.59
CA SER A 166 22.93 -3.87 1.22
C SER A 166 22.32 -3.72 2.61
N LEU A 167 23.14 -3.30 3.57
CA LEU A 167 22.68 -2.83 4.88
C LEU A 167 23.37 -1.52 5.23
N VAL A 168 22.69 -0.68 5.99
CA VAL A 168 23.32 0.47 6.66
C VAL A 168 23.09 0.31 8.15
N SER A 169 24.15 0.42 8.94
CA SER A 169 24.08 0.25 10.38
C SER A 169 24.79 1.37 11.10
N TRP A 170 24.15 1.88 12.15
CA TRP A 170 24.71 2.84 13.09
C TRP A 170 24.70 2.20 14.48
N SER A 171 25.82 2.25 15.18
CA SER A 171 25.97 1.79 16.56
C SER A 171 26.33 2.95 17.48
N ASP A 172 26.33 2.68 18.79
CA ASP A 172 26.77 3.62 19.83
C ASP A 172 26.04 4.96 19.81
N LEU A 173 24.77 4.91 19.40
CA LEU A 173 23.88 6.06 19.40
C LEU A 173 23.61 6.51 20.85
N ASP A 174 23.54 7.82 21.09
CA ASP A 174 23.14 8.40 22.38
C ASP A 174 21.78 9.11 22.28
N ILE A 175 20.82 8.44 21.64
CA ILE A 175 19.48 8.98 21.41
C ILE A 175 18.49 8.35 22.41
N THR A 176 18.29 8.99 23.56
CA THR A 176 17.11 8.81 24.43
C THR A 176 15.77 8.97 23.67
N ILE A 177 14.92 7.95 23.77
CA ILE A 177 13.55 7.92 23.27
C ILE A 177 12.66 8.75 24.21
N SER A 178 12.18 9.90 23.74
CA SER A 178 11.29 10.80 24.48
C SER A 178 9.90 10.81 23.86
N VAL A 179 8.84 11.00 24.64
CA VAL A 179 7.49 11.11 24.09
C VAL A 179 7.10 12.59 23.95
N PRO A 180 6.68 13.09 22.77
CA PRO A 180 6.50 12.33 21.53
C PRO A 180 7.80 12.06 20.75
N TRP A 181 7.86 10.89 20.10
CA TRP A 181 8.96 10.49 19.22
C TRP A 181 8.43 10.18 17.83
N TYR A 182 9.15 10.59 16.79
CA TYR A 182 8.74 10.37 15.40
C TYR A 182 9.85 9.66 14.62
N LEU A 183 9.45 8.59 13.95
CA LEU A 183 10.24 7.88 12.94
C LEU A 183 9.50 7.96 11.60
N GLY A 184 10.08 8.68 10.65
CA GLY A 184 9.59 8.78 9.28
C GLY A 184 10.45 7.95 8.33
N LEU A 185 9.80 7.28 7.38
CA LEU A 185 10.45 6.49 6.35
C LEU A 185 9.76 6.72 5.02
N MET A 186 10.52 7.11 4.00
CA MET A 186 10.07 7.11 2.61
C MET A 186 10.71 5.92 1.91
N PHE A 187 9.92 5.04 1.30
CA PHE A 187 10.46 3.88 0.60
C PHE A 187 9.64 3.50 -0.63
N ARG A 188 10.27 2.79 -1.57
CA ARG A 188 9.59 2.12 -2.68
C ARG A 188 10.22 0.75 -2.94
N THR A 189 9.40 -0.26 -3.22
CA THR A 189 9.87 -1.62 -3.45
C THR A 189 8.88 -2.42 -4.30
N ARG A 190 9.35 -3.52 -4.89
CA ARG A 190 8.50 -4.58 -5.45
C ARG A 190 8.67 -5.91 -4.71
N LYS A 191 9.49 -5.93 -3.65
CA LYS A 191 9.77 -7.14 -2.86
C LYS A 191 8.68 -7.34 -1.81
N GLU A 192 8.08 -8.52 -1.81
CA GLU A 192 6.91 -8.86 -0.97
C GLU A 192 7.25 -9.00 0.52
N ASP A 193 8.46 -9.50 0.81
CA ASP A 193 8.98 -9.68 2.16
C ASP A 193 10.38 -9.08 2.33
N SER A 194 10.53 -8.15 3.27
CA SER A 194 11.85 -7.59 3.60
C SER A 194 11.84 -6.84 4.92
N VAL A 195 13.01 -6.71 5.55
CA VAL A 195 13.19 -5.88 6.74
C VAL A 195 13.62 -4.49 6.31
N LEU A 196 12.87 -3.48 6.75
CA LEU A 196 13.14 -2.07 6.47
C LEU A 196 14.11 -1.51 7.50
N MET A 197 13.82 -1.73 8.78
CA MET A 197 14.61 -1.22 9.90
C MET A 197 14.52 -2.14 11.11
N GLU A 198 15.65 -2.37 11.77
CA GLU A 198 15.72 -2.90 13.13
C GLU A 198 16.46 -1.88 14.02
N ALA A 199 15.93 -1.59 15.20
CA ALA A 199 16.59 -0.73 16.17
C ALA A 199 16.60 -1.38 17.55
N THR A 200 17.69 -1.21 18.30
CA THR A 200 17.81 -1.69 19.67
C THR A 200 17.83 -0.52 20.65
N ALA A 201 17.17 -0.67 21.79
CA ALA A 201 17.13 0.33 22.85
C ALA A 201 17.32 -0.33 24.22
N GLY A 202 18.09 0.32 25.09
CA GLY A 202 18.43 -0.25 26.40
C GLY A 202 19.19 -1.58 26.26
N ALA A 203 18.83 -2.57 27.08
CA ALA A 203 19.48 -3.89 27.09
C ALA A 203 18.72 -4.97 26.30
N SER A 204 17.39 -4.85 26.19
CA SER A 204 16.52 -5.92 25.69
C SER A 204 15.38 -5.46 24.76
N SER A 205 15.24 -4.15 24.55
CA SER A 205 14.14 -3.63 23.73
C SER A 205 14.55 -3.57 22.26
N ARG A 206 13.72 -4.11 21.37
CA ARG A 206 13.92 -4.09 19.91
C ARG A 206 12.68 -3.52 19.22
N LEU A 207 12.91 -2.63 18.26
CA LEU A 207 11.91 -2.11 17.34
C LEU A 207 12.20 -2.74 15.98
N HIS A 208 11.22 -3.42 15.40
CA HIS A 208 11.35 -4.15 14.16
C HIS A 208 10.29 -3.69 13.16
N LEU A 209 10.74 -3.18 12.02
CA LEU A 209 9.90 -2.69 10.94
C LEU A 209 10.17 -3.50 9.68
N GLN A 210 9.12 -4.11 9.14
CA GLN A 210 9.23 -5.01 7.99
C GLN A 210 8.05 -4.87 7.02
N ILE A 211 8.26 -5.37 5.82
CA ILE A 211 7.21 -5.72 4.87
C ILE A 211 7.04 -7.24 4.96
N LEU A 212 5.81 -7.68 5.20
CA LEU A 212 5.43 -9.08 5.27
C LEU A 212 4.15 -9.26 4.43
N ASN A 213 4.16 -10.22 3.50
CA ASN A 213 3.03 -10.49 2.60
C ASN A 213 2.51 -9.23 1.89
N ASN A 214 3.42 -8.34 1.47
CA ASN A 214 3.13 -7.05 0.82
C ASN A 214 2.64 -5.89 1.71
N TYR A 215 2.53 -6.10 3.03
CA TYR A 215 2.01 -5.12 3.97
C TYR A 215 3.08 -4.70 4.98
N VAL A 216 2.98 -3.47 5.50
CA VAL A 216 3.90 -2.98 6.52
C VAL A 216 3.48 -3.51 7.89
N GLN A 217 4.44 -4.08 8.62
CA GLN A 217 4.29 -4.52 9.99
C GLN A 217 5.35 -3.88 10.87
N PHE A 218 4.93 -3.41 12.04
CA PHE A 218 5.80 -2.88 13.06
C PHE A 218 5.62 -3.65 14.36
N GLU A 219 6.74 -4.01 14.97
CA GLU A 219 6.80 -4.77 16.21
C GLU A 219 7.75 -4.09 17.19
N VAL A 220 7.33 -4.05 18.45
CA VAL A 220 8.14 -3.64 19.58
C VAL A 220 8.21 -4.83 20.52
N SER A 221 9.42 -5.35 20.75
CA SER A 221 9.67 -6.40 21.74
C SER A 221 10.49 -5.87 22.90
N HIS A 222 10.17 -6.35 24.10
CA HIS A 222 10.93 -6.14 25.33
C HIS A 222 11.25 -7.51 25.95
N GLY A 223 12.40 -8.07 25.57
CA GLY A 223 12.71 -9.46 25.91
C GLY A 223 11.84 -10.48 25.14
N PRO A 224 11.83 -11.77 25.56
CA PRO A 224 11.28 -12.86 24.75
C PRO A 224 9.74 -12.97 24.76
N SER A 225 9.04 -12.32 25.70
CA SER A 225 7.59 -12.53 25.92
C SER A 225 6.72 -11.28 25.84
N ASP A 226 7.31 -10.09 25.93
CA ASP A 226 6.56 -8.83 25.83
C ASP A 226 6.70 -8.26 24.41
N VAL A 227 5.68 -8.47 23.59
CA VAL A 227 5.69 -8.08 22.16
C VAL A 227 4.39 -7.35 21.83
N ALA A 228 4.51 -6.08 21.44
CA ALA A 228 3.44 -5.29 20.86
C ALA A 228 3.63 -5.22 19.34
N SER A 229 2.60 -5.54 18.56
CA SER A 229 2.67 -5.52 17.09
C SER A 229 1.46 -4.86 16.47
N MET A 230 1.66 -4.26 15.29
CA MET A 230 0.61 -3.69 14.45
C MET A 230 0.93 -3.88 12.97
N SER A 231 -0.10 -3.92 12.13
CA SER A 231 0.06 -4.13 10.69
C SER A 231 -0.95 -3.34 9.88
N LEU A 232 -0.47 -2.72 8.80
CA LEU A 232 -1.30 -1.95 7.87
C LEU A 232 -1.74 -2.84 6.71
N SER A 233 -2.94 -3.41 6.83
CA SER A 233 -3.45 -4.45 5.93
C SER A 233 -4.35 -3.93 4.80
N ARG A 234 -4.63 -2.62 4.72
CA ARG A 234 -5.54 -2.05 3.71
C ARG A 234 -4.80 -1.60 2.46
N SER A 235 -3.53 -1.21 2.59
CA SER A 235 -2.71 -0.68 1.49
C SER A 235 -1.47 -1.55 1.22
N ARG A 236 -1.36 -2.05 -0.01
CA ARG A 236 -0.21 -2.79 -0.51
C ARG A 236 0.96 -1.83 -0.76
N VAL A 237 2.17 -2.16 -0.30
CA VAL A 237 3.35 -1.27 -0.42
C VAL A 237 4.43 -1.74 -1.41
N THR A 238 4.09 -2.75 -2.21
CA THR A 238 5.03 -3.46 -3.10
C THR A 238 4.70 -3.24 -4.58
N ASP A 239 4.05 -2.12 -4.89
CA ASP A 239 3.64 -1.71 -6.24
C ASP A 239 4.76 -1.03 -7.04
N GLY A 240 5.83 -0.60 -6.37
CA GLY A 240 6.98 0.10 -6.93
C GLY A 240 6.90 1.63 -6.77
N GLU A 241 5.82 2.14 -6.19
CA GLU A 241 5.61 3.55 -5.93
C GLU A 241 6.22 3.97 -4.59
N TRP A 242 6.35 5.29 -4.40
CA TRP A 242 6.84 5.85 -3.14
C TRP A 242 5.73 5.84 -2.09
N HIS A 243 6.04 5.25 -0.95
CA HIS A 243 5.20 5.27 0.23
C HIS A 243 5.83 6.10 1.34
N HIS A 244 4.99 6.82 2.08
CA HIS A 244 5.36 7.56 3.27
C HIS A 244 4.87 6.85 4.52
N LEU A 245 5.77 6.31 5.31
CA LEU A 245 5.47 5.70 6.59
C LEU A 245 5.90 6.64 7.73
N LEU A 246 5.02 6.86 8.69
CA LEU A 246 5.29 7.59 9.91
C LEU A 246 4.89 6.73 11.11
N ILE A 247 5.80 6.57 12.05
CA ILE A 247 5.54 5.98 13.35
C ILE A 247 5.68 7.09 14.40
N GLU A 248 4.60 7.34 15.14
CA GLU A 248 4.55 8.29 16.25
C GLU A 248 4.40 7.53 17.57
N LEU A 249 5.34 7.77 18.48
CA LEU A 249 5.19 7.37 19.88
C LEU A 249 4.52 8.50 20.65
N LYS A 250 3.35 8.26 21.23
CA LYS A 250 2.59 9.25 22.00
C LYS A 250 2.14 8.69 23.36
N SER A 251 1.80 9.58 24.28
CA SER A 251 1.20 9.22 25.57
C SER A 251 -0.26 9.67 25.59
N ALA A 252 -1.14 8.81 26.10
CA ALA A 252 -2.53 9.14 26.38
C ALA A 252 -2.79 9.00 27.89
N LYS A 253 -3.51 9.97 28.47
CA LYS A 253 -3.98 9.86 29.86
C LYS A 253 -5.32 9.14 29.87
N GLU A 254 -5.42 8.08 30.66
CA GLU A 254 -6.68 7.37 30.88
C GLU A 254 -6.94 7.34 32.39
N GLY A 255 -7.73 8.30 32.86
CA GLY A 255 -7.90 8.54 34.29
C GLY A 255 -6.61 9.05 34.95
N LYS A 256 -6.08 8.29 35.91
CA LYS A 256 -4.81 8.60 36.62
C LYS A 256 -3.58 7.99 35.96
N ASP A 257 -3.76 7.02 35.07
CA ASP A 257 -2.66 6.29 34.44
C ASP A 257 -2.26 6.90 33.10
N ILE A 258 -0.97 6.81 32.79
CA ILE A 258 -0.41 7.21 31.49
C ILE A 258 -0.17 5.93 30.70
N LYS A 259 -0.82 5.82 29.54
CA LYS A 259 -0.58 4.77 28.55
C LYS A 259 0.29 5.31 27.43
N TYR A 260 1.24 4.52 26.98
CA TYR A 260 2.03 4.83 25.79
C TYR A 260 1.48 4.09 24.58
N LEU A 261 1.40 4.78 23.45
CA LEU A 261 0.83 4.27 22.20
C LEU A 261 1.85 4.49 21.08
N ALA A 262 1.94 3.50 20.19
CA ALA A 262 2.59 3.67 18.90
C ALA A 262 1.51 3.75 17.82
N VAL A 263 1.56 4.81 17.01
CA VAL A 263 0.65 5.04 15.89
C VAL A 263 1.46 4.90 14.61
N MET A 264 1.05 3.99 13.73
CA MET A 264 1.67 3.83 12.42
C MET A 264 0.72 4.38 11.36
N THR A 265 1.22 5.26 10.50
CA THR A 265 0.45 5.92 9.44
C THR A 265 1.18 5.78 8.13
N LEU A 266 0.48 5.33 7.10
CA LEU A 266 0.98 5.17 5.75
C LEU A 266 0.28 6.15 4.80
N ASP A 267 1.05 6.69 3.86
CA ASP A 267 0.61 7.57 2.77
C ASP A 267 -0.31 8.69 3.25
N TYR A 268 0.16 9.37 4.30
CA TYR A 268 -0.48 10.56 4.88
C TYR A 268 -1.90 10.32 5.40
N GLY A 269 -2.16 9.13 5.93
CA GLY A 269 -3.42 8.77 6.59
C GLY A 269 -4.32 7.86 5.79
N LEU A 270 -3.87 7.38 4.62
CA LEU A 270 -4.61 6.39 3.82
C LEU A 270 -4.77 5.06 4.55
N ASP A 271 -3.73 4.64 5.27
CA ASP A 271 -3.79 3.52 6.18
C ASP A 271 -3.18 3.91 7.53
N GLN A 272 -3.80 3.46 8.61
CA GLN A 272 -3.31 3.69 9.96
C GLN A 272 -3.73 2.58 10.90
N ASP A 273 -2.86 2.32 11.89
CA ASP A 273 -3.11 1.41 12.99
C ASP A 273 -2.47 1.96 14.26
N THR A 274 -2.91 1.50 15.42
CA THR A 274 -2.41 1.95 16.72
C THR A 274 -2.35 0.80 17.69
N VAL A 275 -1.22 0.66 18.38
CA VAL A 275 -1.01 -0.35 19.41
C VAL A 275 -0.57 0.31 20.72
N GLN A 276 -1.06 -0.21 21.84
CA GLN A 276 -0.55 0.18 23.15
C GLN A 276 0.81 -0.48 23.37
N ILE A 277 1.81 0.34 23.69
CA ILE A 277 3.14 -0.13 24.07
C ILE A 277 3.30 -0.02 25.59
N GLY A 278 4.05 -0.96 26.18
CA GLY A 278 4.38 -0.92 27.61
C GLY A 278 5.21 0.33 27.99
N ASN A 279 5.39 0.52 29.29
CA ASN A 279 6.12 1.68 29.85
C ASN A 279 7.65 1.58 29.70
N GLN A 280 8.15 0.56 29.01
CA GLN A 280 9.58 0.20 28.99
C GLN A 280 10.40 0.97 27.96
N LEU A 281 9.79 1.47 26.88
CA LEU A 281 10.52 2.18 25.81
C LEU A 281 10.89 3.63 26.15
N PRO A 282 9.96 4.47 26.66
CA PRO A 282 10.28 5.86 26.97
C PRO A 282 11.42 5.98 27.98
N GLY A 283 12.40 6.85 27.69
CA GLY A 283 13.59 7.05 28.51
C GLY A 283 14.77 6.14 28.18
N LEU A 284 14.57 5.07 27.39
CA LEU A 284 15.70 4.24 26.95
C LEU A 284 16.55 4.96 25.91
N LYS A 285 17.86 4.69 25.95
CA LYS A 285 18.81 5.11 24.91
C LYS A 285 18.79 4.09 23.77
N MET A 286 18.54 4.58 22.55
CA MET A 286 18.70 3.80 21.33
C MET A 286 20.19 3.50 21.13
N ARG A 287 20.55 2.23 20.96
CA ARG A 287 21.94 1.76 20.87
C ARG A 287 22.39 1.55 19.44
N SER A 288 21.54 0.91 18.64
CA SER A 288 21.81 0.67 17.24
C SER A 288 20.57 0.83 16.38
N ILE A 289 20.79 1.22 15.14
CA ILE A 289 19.78 1.22 14.06
C ILE A 289 20.42 0.51 12.88
N VAL A 290 19.72 -0.46 12.31
CA VAL A 290 20.09 -1.17 11.10
C VAL A 290 18.96 -0.98 10.10
N VAL A 291 19.29 -0.66 8.87
CA VAL A 291 18.34 -0.37 7.79
C VAL A 291 18.70 -1.21 6.58
N GLY A 292 17.69 -1.79 5.95
CA GLY A 292 17.83 -2.55 4.70
C GLY A 292 17.99 -4.06 4.84
N GLY A 293 17.86 -4.62 6.05
CA GLY A 293 17.91 -6.07 6.27
C GLY A 293 18.26 -6.42 7.71
N VAL A 294 18.44 -7.72 7.97
CA VAL A 294 18.97 -8.24 9.24
C VAL A 294 20.30 -8.90 8.96
N SER A 295 21.29 -8.66 9.82
CA SER A 295 22.60 -9.30 9.72
C SER A 295 23.13 -9.65 11.10
N GLU A 296 23.48 -10.92 11.31
CA GLU A 296 24.03 -11.43 12.56
C GLU A 296 25.56 -11.23 12.62
N ASP A 297 26.21 -11.36 11.48
CA ASP A 297 27.68 -11.30 11.30
C ASP A 297 28.15 -9.99 10.65
N LYS A 298 27.24 -9.08 10.30
CA LYS A 298 27.48 -7.87 9.49
C LYS A 298 28.00 -8.13 8.07
N VAL A 299 27.98 -9.39 7.61
CA VAL A 299 28.49 -9.81 6.30
C VAL A 299 27.36 -10.38 5.45
N THR A 300 26.54 -11.27 6.01
CA THR A 300 25.41 -11.87 5.34
C THR A 300 24.13 -11.13 5.71
N VAL A 301 23.40 -10.68 4.69
CA VAL A 301 22.12 -9.98 4.86
C VAL A 301 20.98 -10.96 4.61
N ARG A 302 20.17 -11.17 5.64
CA ARG A 302 18.92 -11.93 5.55
C ARG A 302 17.74 -10.98 5.42
N ARG A 303 16.73 -11.42 4.66
CA ARG A 303 15.50 -10.65 4.39
C ARG A 303 15.78 -9.21 3.94
N GLY A 304 16.87 -8.99 3.19
CA GLY A 304 17.30 -7.65 2.83
C GLY A 304 16.32 -6.92 1.92
N PHE A 305 16.23 -5.61 2.09
CA PHE A 305 15.38 -4.73 1.31
C PHE A 305 15.96 -4.50 -0.09
N ARG A 306 15.10 -4.53 -1.11
CA ARG A 306 15.47 -4.17 -2.48
C ARG A 306 14.59 -3.02 -2.94
N GLY A 307 15.17 -1.83 -3.08
CA GLY A 307 14.40 -0.64 -3.40
C GLY A 307 15.17 0.64 -3.13
N CYS A 308 14.44 1.74 -3.03
CA CYS A 308 14.99 3.02 -2.60
C CYS A 308 14.35 3.40 -1.27
N MET A 309 15.14 3.99 -0.38
CA MET A 309 14.67 4.36 0.94
C MET A 309 15.40 5.60 1.46
N GLN A 310 14.68 6.41 2.24
CA GLN A 310 15.22 7.53 2.98
C GLN A 310 14.57 7.57 4.37
N VAL A 311 15.41 7.57 5.40
CA VAL A 311 14.99 7.51 6.80
C VAL A 311 15.12 8.90 7.42
N ARG A 312 14.15 9.27 8.27
CA ARG A 312 14.20 10.49 9.09
C ARG A 312 13.78 10.16 10.51
N LEU A 313 14.63 10.50 11.47
CA LEU A 313 14.33 10.41 12.90
C LEU A 313 14.23 11.83 13.47
N SER A 314 13.22 12.09 14.31
CA SER A 314 13.09 13.39 14.98
C SER A 314 12.53 13.28 16.39
N ARG A 315 13.08 14.09 17.30
CA ARG A 315 12.59 14.29 18.66
C ARG A 315 11.66 15.50 18.71
N GLY A 316 10.48 15.36 19.33
CA GLY A 316 9.66 16.47 19.83
C GLY A 316 9.16 17.50 18.78
N GLY A 317 7.85 17.46 18.50
CA GLY A 317 7.04 18.65 18.24
C GLY A 317 7.36 19.57 17.05
N HIS A 318 7.51 19.03 15.83
CA HIS A 318 6.92 19.59 14.58
C HIS A 318 7.43 18.77 13.36
N PRO A 319 6.56 18.34 12.42
CA PRO A 319 6.99 17.72 11.16
C PRO A 319 7.75 18.70 10.23
N GLN A 320 7.90 19.97 10.61
CA GLN A 320 8.64 21.00 9.89
C GLN A 320 9.95 21.43 10.58
N CYS A 321 10.70 20.51 11.21
CA CYS A 321 12.08 20.86 11.59
C CYS A 321 12.89 21.20 10.33
N ARG A 322 13.16 22.51 10.22
CA ARG A 322 13.87 23.26 9.20
C ARG A 322 15.36 22.90 9.31
N TRP A 323 15.89 22.35 8.22
CA TRP A 323 17.30 22.32 7.80
C TRP A 323 18.39 22.08 8.87
N SER A 324 19.11 20.95 8.70
CA SER A 324 20.52 20.69 9.03
C SER A 324 20.96 19.77 10.21
N THR A 325 20.11 19.26 11.11
CA THR A 325 20.65 18.54 12.31
C THR A 325 20.15 17.13 12.65
N CYS A 326 19.48 16.41 11.75
CA CYS A 326 19.35 14.94 11.82
C CYS A 326 19.35 14.34 10.41
N TRP A 327 20.32 14.74 9.60
CA TRP A 327 20.64 14.05 8.37
C TRP A 327 21.80 13.12 8.69
N PHE A 328 21.61 11.80 8.61
CA PHE A 328 22.74 10.91 8.36
C PHE A 328 23.18 11.16 6.91
N SER A 329 23.87 12.29 6.68
CA SER A 329 24.60 12.51 5.44
C SER A 329 25.83 11.63 5.54
N VAL A 330 25.85 10.55 4.76
CA VAL A 330 27.08 9.84 4.43
C VAL A 330 27.87 10.82 3.56
N ASN A 331 28.75 11.61 4.17
CA ASN A 331 29.84 12.25 3.47
C ASN A 331 31.11 11.45 3.76
N GLU A 332 31.71 10.99 2.67
CA GLU A 332 33.10 10.56 2.42
C GLU A 332 33.93 10.02 3.59
#